data_AF-A0A938FSJ3-F1
#
_entry.id   AF-A0A938FSJ3-F1
#
_cell.length_a   1.000
_cell.length_b   1.000
_cell.length_c   1.000
_cell.angle_alpha   90.00
_cell.angle_beta   90.00
_cell.angle_gamma   90.00
#
_symmetry.space_group_name_H-M   'P 1'
#
loop_
_entity.id
_entity.type
_entity.pdbx_description
1 polymer ?
#
loop_
_entity_poly.entity_id
_entity_poly.type
_entity_poly.pdbx_seq_one_letter_code
_entity_poly.pdbx_strand_id
1 'polypeptide(L)'
;MCTPELYNREMTIPISRFRQQCLTLLEHLEREGITITKRGRPIARVLPVRRDNSDMVGSLKGKLIMRGNILSTGDRWDAES
;
A
#
# COMPACT_ATOMS: atom_id res chain seq x y z
N MET A 1 -2.12 19.18 12.39
CA MET A 1 -3.07 18.20 12.96
C MET A 1 -3.70 17.46 11.79
N CYS A 2 -3.26 16.23 11.52
CA CYS A 2 -3.86 15.37 10.50
C CYS A 2 -5.03 14.65 11.15
N THR A 3 -6.25 14.85 10.65
CA THR A 3 -7.43 14.13 11.13
C THR A 3 -7.42 12.70 10.58
N PRO A 4 -7.74 11.68 11.39
CA PRO A 4 -7.78 10.27 10.98
C PRO A 4 -9.00 9.89 10.12
N GLU A 5 -9.81 10.84 9.66
CA GLU A 5 -11.09 10.59 8.98
C GLU A 5 -10.97 10.36 7.47
N LEU A 6 -9.76 10.46 6.90
CA LEU A 6 -9.48 10.08 5.51
C LEU A 6 -8.96 8.65 5.39
N TYR A 7 -9.41 7.77 6.29
CA TYR A 7 -9.02 6.36 6.33
C TYR A 7 -9.89 5.57 5.35
N ASN A 8 -9.29 5.20 4.22
CA ASN A 8 -9.52 3.97 3.49
C ASN A 8 -10.96 3.41 3.61
N ARG A 9 -11.86 3.78 2.69
CA ARG A 9 -13.18 3.12 2.54
C ARG A 9 -12.93 1.65 2.15
N GLU A 10 -12.67 0.79 3.13
CA GLU A 10 -12.57 -0.65 2.90
C GLU A 10 -13.92 -1.15 2.43
N MET A 11 -14.00 -1.47 1.13
CA MET A 11 -15.21 -1.99 0.53
C MET A 11 -15.47 -3.38 1.09
N THR A 12 -16.55 -3.52 1.87
CA THR A 12 -16.95 -4.78 2.50
C THR A 12 -18.23 -5.30 1.87
N ILE A 13 -18.22 -6.54 1.38
CA ILE A 13 -19.37 -7.17 0.72
C ILE A 13 -19.65 -8.57 1.26
N PRO A 14 -20.90 -9.05 1.20
CA PRO A 14 -21.22 -10.43 1.52
C PRO A 14 -20.78 -11.38 0.41
N ILE A 15 -20.48 -12.63 0.78
CA ILE A 15 -20.07 -13.69 -0.14
C ILE A 15 -21.11 -13.99 -1.24
N SER A 16 -22.40 -13.73 -0.99
CA SER A 16 -23.45 -13.84 -2.00
C SER A 16 -23.25 -12.85 -3.14
N ARG A 17 -22.97 -11.58 -2.82
CA ARG A 17 -22.70 -10.52 -3.80
C ARG A 17 -21.42 -10.80 -4.56
N PHE A 18 -20.36 -11.20 -3.86
CA PHE A 18 -19.10 -11.58 -4.50
C PHE A 18 -19.31 -12.71 -5.50
N ARG A 19 -20.07 -13.75 -5.15
CA ARG A 19 -20.37 -14.87 -6.07
C ARG A 19 -21.13 -14.44 -7.33
N GLN A 20 -22.05 -13.48 -7.21
CA GLN A 20 -22.85 -12.99 -8.33
C GLN A 20 -22.10 -12.01 -9.24
N GLN A 21 -21.17 -11.23 -8.69
CA GLN A 21 -20.52 -10.11 -9.38
C GLN A 21 -18.99 -10.26 -9.46
N CYS A 22 -18.47 -11.48 -9.29
CA CYS A 22 -17.04 -11.76 -9.09
C CYS A 22 -16.16 -11.12 -10.17
N LEU A 23 -16.45 -11.40 -11.45
CA LEU A 23 -15.61 -10.92 -12.55
C LEU A 23 -15.55 -9.39 -12.61
N THR A 24 -16.70 -8.72 -12.58
CA THR A 24 -16.77 -7.25 -12.59
C THR A 24 -16.06 -6.62 -11.40
N LEU A 25 -16.15 -7.24 -10.21
CA LEU A 25 -15.47 -6.77 -9.00
C LEU A 25 -13.95 -6.93 -9.09
N LEU A 26 -13.46 -7.97 -9.76
CA LEU A 26 -12.03 -8.20 -9.96
C LEU A 26 -11.44 -7.29 -11.05
N GLU A 27 -12.20 -7.01 -12.11
CA GLU A 27 -11.79 -6.09 -13.19
C GLU A 27 -11.62 -4.65 -12.71
N HIS A 28 -12.46 -4.21 -11.77
CA HIS A 28 -12.47 -2.84 -11.23
C HIS A 28 -11.94 -2.80 -9.78
N LEU A 29 -11.01 -3.70 -9.45
CA LEU A 29 -10.50 -3.82 -8.08
C LEU A 29 -9.51 -2.71 -7.75
N GLU A 30 -9.91 -1.83 -6.83
CA GLU A 30 -9.07 -0.74 -6.33
C GLU A 30 -7.87 -1.22 -5.48
N ARG A 31 -6.89 -0.34 -5.27
CA ARG A 31 -5.62 -0.66 -4.57
C ARG A 31 -5.81 -1.12 -3.13
N GLU A 32 -6.90 -0.70 -2.50
CA GLU A 32 -7.32 -0.98 -1.13
C GLU A 32 -7.95 -2.39 -1.02
N GLY A 33 -8.47 -2.89 -2.14
CA GLY A 33 -9.15 -4.17 -2.28
C GLY A 33 -10.49 -4.26 -1.56
N ILE A 34 -11.02 -5.49 -1.49
CA ILE A 34 -12.39 -5.79 -1.02
C ILE A 34 -12.33 -6.85 0.09
N THR A 35 -13.06 -6.61 1.18
CA THR A 35 -13.29 -7.58 2.26
C THR A 35 -14.57 -8.37 2.00
N ILE A 36 -14.47 -9.69 1.98
CA ILE A 36 -15.61 -10.60 1.79
C ILE A 36 -16.04 -11.13 3.15
N THR A 37 -17.34 -11.04 3.43
CA THR A 37 -17.96 -11.52 4.67
C THR A 37 -18.92 -12.68 4.44
N LYS A 38 -19.08 -13.52 5.46
CA LYS A 38 -20.14 -14.54 5.54
C LYS A 38 -20.90 -14.33 6.84
N ARG A 39 -22.20 -14.00 6.73
CA ARG A 39 -23.06 -13.67 7.88
C ARG A 39 -22.46 -12.55 8.75
N GLY A 40 -21.99 -11.48 8.12
CA GLY A 40 -21.39 -10.32 8.78
C GLY A 40 -19.96 -10.53 9.31
N ARG A 41 -19.43 -11.76 9.28
CA ARG A 41 -18.05 -12.06 9.71
C ARG A 41 -17.10 -12.00 8.51
N PRO A 42 -16.00 -11.24 8.57
CA PRO A 42 -14.94 -11.29 7.55
C PRO A 42 -14.38 -12.70 7.39
N ILE A 43 -14.23 -13.16 6.15
CA ILE A 43 -13.69 -14.51 5.84
C ILE A 43 -12.56 -14.50 4.81
N ALA A 44 -12.47 -13.45 3.99
CA ALA A 44 -11.42 -13.31 2.99
C ALA A 44 -11.23 -11.84 2.62
N ARG A 45 -10.07 -11.50 2.08
CA ARG A 45 -9.77 -10.21 1.46
C ARG A 45 -9.14 -10.45 0.09
N VAL A 46 -9.59 -9.70 -0.91
CA VAL A 46 -9.03 -9.74 -2.26
C VAL A 46 -8.33 -8.42 -2.51
N LEU A 47 -7.06 -8.48 -2.91
CA LEU A 47 -6.23 -7.34 -3.26
C LEU A 47 -5.78 -7.48 -4.71
N PRO A 48 -5.60 -6.36 -5.45
CA PRO A 48 -5.00 -6.44 -6.76
C PRO A 48 -3.56 -6.94 -6.63
N VAL A 49 -3.13 -7.77 -7.57
CA VAL A 49 -1.73 -8.21 -7.66
C VAL A 49 -0.88 -6.96 -7.87
N ARG A 50 0.02 -6.66 -6.92
CA ARG A 50 0.98 -5.57 -7.08
C ARG A 50 1.88 -5.96 -8.25
N ARG A 51 1.95 -5.12 -9.28
CA ARG A 51 3.06 -5.21 -10.23
C ARG A 51 4.32 -4.90 -9.44
N ASP A 52 5.33 -5.75 -9.58
CA ASP A 52 6.61 -5.52 -8.91
C ASP A 52 7.10 -4.11 -9.24
N ASN A 53 7.44 -3.35 -8.21
CA ASN A 53 8.10 -2.04 -8.38
C ASN A 53 9.58 -2.22 -8.77
N SER A 54 9.96 -3.38 -9.34
CA SER A 54 11.31 -3.64 -9.85
C SER A 54 11.74 -2.54 -10.81
N ASP A 55 10.79 -2.04 -11.61
CA ASP A 55 11.03 -0.98 -12.60
C ASP A 55 11.18 0.41 -11.95
N MET A 56 10.81 0.56 -10.68
CA MET A 56 10.95 1.83 -9.95
C MET A 56 12.32 1.97 -9.28
N VAL A 57 13.05 0.88 -9.03
CA VAL A 57 14.41 0.95 -8.48
C VAL A 57 15.30 1.65 -9.49
N GLY A 58 15.79 2.84 -9.14
CA GLY A 58 16.60 3.67 -10.03
C GLY A 58 15.81 4.58 -11.00
N SER A 59 14.47 4.61 -10.94
CA SER A 59 13.63 5.52 -11.76
C SER A 59 13.92 7.02 -11.55
N LEU A 60 14.51 7.36 -10.40
CA LEU A 60 14.96 8.70 -10.04
C LEU A 60 16.47 8.92 -10.20
N LYS A 61 17.21 7.94 -10.76
CA LYS A 61 18.65 8.06 -10.99
C LYS A 61 18.91 9.28 -11.90
N GLY A 62 19.76 10.20 -11.43
CA GLY A 62 20.10 11.44 -12.14
C GLY A 62 19.01 12.53 -12.10
N LYS A 63 17.85 12.29 -11.47
CA LYS A 63 16.78 13.29 -11.28
C LYS A 63 16.78 13.93 -9.89
N LEU A 64 17.58 13.41 -8.97
CA LEU A 64 17.74 13.89 -7.60
C LEU A 64 19.01 14.73 -7.49
N ILE A 65 18.89 15.91 -6.88
CA ILE A 65 20.03 16.74 -6.47
C ILE A 65 20.25 16.49 -4.97
N MET A 66 21.39 15.90 -4.62
CA MET A 66 21.78 15.76 -3.23
C MET A 66 22.19 17.13 -2.69
N ARG A 67 21.49 17.61 -1.66
CA ARG A 67 21.86 18.85 -0.95
C ARG A 67 22.52 18.50 0.38
N GLY A 68 23.74 19.01 0.59
CA GLY A 68 24.53 18.72 1.77
C GLY A 68 25.19 17.33 1.76
N ASN A 69 25.84 16.96 2.86
CA ASN A 69 26.41 15.63 3.04
C ASN A 69 25.42 14.73 3.77
N ILE A 70 24.52 14.09 3.02
CA ILE A 70 23.51 13.17 3.56
C ILE A 70 24.08 11.86 4.13
N LEU A 71 25.36 11.58 3.87
CA LEU A 71 26.06 10.43 4.42
C LEU A 71 26.80 10.79 5.72
N SER A 72 26.77 12.07 6.13
CA SER A 72 27.25 12.50 7.43
C SER A 72 26.16 12.33 8.47
N THR A 73 26.55 11.83 9.65
CA THR A 73 25.72 11.86 10.86
C THR A 73 25.72 13.23 11.53
N GLY A 74 26.62 14.15 11.15
CA GLY A 74 26.82 15.43 11.83
C GLY A 74 27.64 15.32 13.12
N ASP A 75 27.73 14.11 13.68
CA ASP A 75 28.47 13.80 14.90
C ASP A 75 29.81 13.14 14.60
N ARG A 76 30.82 13.50 15.37
CA ARG A 76 32.12 12.84 15.36
C ARG A 76 32.03 11.62 16.27
N TRP A 77 32.01 10.42 15.69
CA TRP A 77 32.05 9.17 16.44
C TRP A 77 33.37 9.07 17.21
N ASP A 78 33.30 8.99 18.55
CA ASP A 78 34.44 8.76 19.42
C ASP A 78 34.44 7.29 19.84
N ALA A 79 35.24 6.48 19.15
CA ALA A 79 35.26 5.01 19.28
C ALA A 79 36.11 4.52 20.47
N GLU A 80 36.76 5.42 21.19
CA GLU A 80 37.73 5.09 22.21
C GLU A 80 37.04 5.11 23.59
N SER A 81 36.80 3.93 24.14
CA SER A 81 36.40 3.68 25.54
C SER A 81 37.17 2.50 26.10
#